data_AF-A0A3B8Q4C7-F1
#
_entry.id   AF-A0A3B8Q4C7-F1
#
_cell.length_a   1.000
_cell.length_b   1.000
_cell.length_c   1.000
_cell.angle_alpha   90.00
_cell.angle_beta   90.00
_cell.angle_gamma   90.00
#
_symmetry.space_group_name_H-M   'P 1'
#
loop_
_entity.id
_entity.type
_entity.pdbx_description
1 polymer ?
#
loop_
_entity_poly.entity_id
_entity_poly.type
_entity_poly.pdbx_seq_one_letter_code
_entity_poly.pdbx_strand_id
1 'polypeptide(L)'
;MPFTDTDAVGVVRSGMELCGGDCLSASFNSGEGAPLELRFEHRWRTATGALVFRLGGHLLYRLEAPGAVPVGFSEVREVFTDPIFLSSFLQKLEVCVEPADARIQVANFVLRRAPELATPDLVLVGPLVGADPIKFTWMSRVNQTYQLQKRSSLTEGIWEPVGSPVVGNGEVQETFAPAPPVGSLNLYYRLLVSPSL
;
A
#
# COMPACT_ATOMS: atom_id res chain seq x y z
N MET A 1 6.99 -23.49 -8.82
CA MET A 1 6.44 -22.90 -10.06
C MET A 1 7.07 -21.51 -10.21
N PRO A 2 7.69 -21.17 -11.35
CA PRO A 2 8.27 -19.84 -11.54
C PRO A 2 7.15 -18.81 -11.76
N PHE A 3 7.29 -17.64 -11.14
CA PHE A 3 6.38 -16.52 -11.30
C PHE A 3 6.62 -15.88 -12.67
N THR A 4 5.62 -15.86 -13.54
CA THR A 4 5.61 -15.11 -14.81
C THR A 4 4.36 -14.23 -14.84
N ASP A 5 4.50 -12.91 -14.78
CA ASP A 5 4.36 -12.02 -15.96
C ASP A 5 4.26 -10.52 -15.56
N THR A 6 4.99 -9.73 -16.34
CA THR A 6 5.10 -8.28 -16.65
C THR A 6 4.48 -7.11 -15.85
N ASP A 7 3.78 -7.29 -14.74
CA ASP A 7 3.56 -6.20 -13.78
C ASP A 7 3.77 -6.78 -12.39
N ALA A 8 4.99 -6.63 -11.85
CA ALA A 8 5.52 -7.45 -10.75
C ALA A 8 4.71 -7.29 -9.45
N VAL A 9 3.57 -7.98 -9.39
CA VAL A 9 2.83 -8.30 -8.19
C VAL A 9 3.07 -9.79 -7.97
N GLY A 10 4.10 -10.13 -7.20
CA GLY A 10 4.25 -11.49 -6.71
C GLY A 10 3.14 -11.76 -5.70
N VAL A 11 1.95 -12.17 -6.16
CA VAL A 11 0.82 -12.48 -5.26
C VAL A 11 0.89 -13.94 -4.83
N VAL A 12 1.18 -14.21 -3.57
CA VAL A 12 0.92 -15.53 -2.97
C VAL A 12 -0.43 -15.49 -2.28
N ARG A 13 -1.46 -16.08 -2.93
CA ARG A 13 -2.87 -16.00 -2.47
C ARG A 13 -3.27 -17.04 -1.42
N SER A 14 -2.47 -18.09 -1.22
CA SER A 14 -2.77 -19.16 -0.25
C SER A 14 -1.60 -19.34 0.72
N GLY A 15 -1.89 -19.49 2.01
CA GLY A 15 -0.91 -19.66 3.08
C GLY A 15 0.14 -20.72 2.76
N MET A 16 1.30 -20.28 2.31
CA MET A 16 2.45 -21.10 1.98
C MET A 16 3.27 -21.33 3.25
N GLU A 17 3.55 -22.58 3.56
CA GLU A 17 4.48 -22.90 4.64
C GLU A 17 5.91 -22.85 4.12
N LEU A 18 6.74 -22.04 4.77
CA LEU A 18 8.16 -21.94 4.51
C LEU A 18 8.91 -22.60 5.65
N CYS A 19 9.86 -23.46 5.30
CA CYS A 19 10.72 -24.12 6.25
C CYS A 19 12.07 -23.43 6.31
N GLY A 20 12.68 -23.49 7.49
CA GLY A 20 14.03 -23.03 7.71
C GLY A 20 14.99 -23.69 6.72
N GLY A 21 15.88 -22.89 6.16
CA GLY A 21 16.82 -23.33 5.12
C GLY A 21 16.23 -23.22 3.70
N ASP A 22 14.93 -22.98 3.55
CA ASP A 22 14.33 -22.64 2.26
C ASP A 22 14.56 -21.16 1.96
N CYS A 23 14.99 -20.89 0.72
CA CYS A 23 14.99 -19.56 0.14
C CYS A 23 14.19 -19.60 -1.16
N LEU A 24 13.14 -18.79 -1.22
CA LEU A 24 12.44 -18.49 -2.46
C LEU A 24 13.15 -17.35 -3.15
N SER A 25 13.19 -17.39 -4.48
CA SER A 25 13.70 -16.26 -5.26
C SER A 25 12.84 -15.98 -6.48
N ALA A 26 12.74 -14.70 -6.81
CA ALA A 26 12.04 -14.21 -7.99
C ALA A 26 12.75 -12.97 -8.53
N SER A 27 12.57 -12.69 -9.81
CA SER A 27 12.96 -11.39 -10.37
C SER A 27 11.88 -10.35 -10.03
N PHE A 28 12.30 -9.16 -9.64
CA PHE A 28 11.43 -8.05 -9.29
C PHE A 28 11.91 -6.77 -9.98
N ASN A 29 11.02 -6.07 -10.67
CA ASN A 29 11.35 -4.77 -11.25
C ASN A 29 10.83 -3.67 -10.31
N SER A 30 11.73 -3.03 -9.57
CA SER A 30 11.38 -1.90 -8.71
C SER A 30 11.06 -0.63 -9.49
N GLY A 31 11.47 -0.54 -10.77
CA GLY A 31 11.42 0.70 -11.53
C GLY A 31 12.36 1.76 -10.96
N GLU A 32 12.29 2.97 -11.52
CA GLU A 32 13.12 4.10 -11.09
C GLU A 32 12.37 4.99 -10.08
N GLY A 33 12.97 5.21 -8.92
CA GLY A 33 12.60 6.28 -7.97
C GLY A 33 11.28 6.12 -7.21
N ALA A 34 10.44 5.14 -7.53
CA ALA A 34 9.16 4.93 -6.85
C ALA A 34 9.36 4.11 -5.55
N PRO A 35 8.78 4.53 -4.40
CA PRO A 35 8.81 3.74 -3.17
C PRO A 35 8.27 2.32 -3.37
N LEU A 36 8.75 1.36 -2.57
CA LEU A 36 8.27 -0.02 -2.58
C LEU A 36 7.36 -0.27 -1.39
N GLU A 37 6.28 -1.02 -1.60
CA GLU A 37 5.41 -1.52 -0.53
C GLU A 37 5.56 -3.04 -0.44
N LEU A 38 5.92 -3.50 0.77
CA LEU A 38 5.87 -4.89 1.17
C LEU A 38 4.64 -5.10 2.05
N ARG A 39 3.79 -6.03 1.66
CA ARG A 39 2.64 -6.45 2.44
C ARG A 39 2.59 -7.96 2.51
N PHE A 40 2.38 -8.53 3.69
CA PHE A 40 2.14 -9.95 3.84
C PHE A 40 1.49 -10.25 5.18
N GLU A 41 0.83 -11.39 5.25
CA GLU A 41 0.33 -11.99 6.47
C GLU A 41 1.25 -13.13 6.88
N HIS A 42 1.53 -13.27 8.17
CA HIS A 42 2.35 -14.36 8.67
C HIS A 42 1.81 -15.02 9.94
N ARG A 43 2.20 -16.28 10.14
CA ARG A 43 2.01 -17.02 11.39
C ARG A 43 3.21 -17.91 11.66
N TRP A 44 3.88 -17.68 12.77
CA TRP A 44 5.02 -18.49 13.21
C TRP A 44 4.55 -19.82 13.79
N ARG A 45 5.15 -20.92 13.35
CA ARG A 45 4.93 -22.27 13.89
C ARG A 45 5.97 -22.66 14.92
N THR A 46 7.14 -22.03 14.87
CA THR A 46 8.22 -22.17 15.85
C THR A 46 8.29 -20.95 16.76
N ALA A 47 8.86 -21.13 17.96
CA ALA A 47 9.04 -20.06 18.92
C ALA A 47 10.20 -19.11 18.57
N THR A 48 11.11 -19.58 17.71
CA THR A 48 12.30 -18.87 17.27
C THR A 48 12.41 -18.93 15.74
N GLY A 49 13.14 -17.98 15.17
CA GLY A 49 13.40 -17.89 13.74
C GLY A 49 13.28 -16.47 13.22
N ALA A 50 13.69 -16.27 11.97
CA ALA A 50 13.60 -15.02 11.25
C ALA A 50 13.18 -15.25 9.80
N LEU A 51 12.25 -14.41 9.34
CA LEU A 51 11.89 -14.29 7.93
C LEU A 51 12.65 -13.10 7.35
N VAL A 52 13.47 -13.36 6.35
CA VAL A 52 14.41 -12.38 5.80
C VAL A 52 14.10 -12.12 4.34
N PHE A 53 13.86 -10.86 4.01
CA PHE A 53 13.67 -10.37 2.65
C PHE A 53 14.93 -9.65 2.19
N ARG A 54 15.49 -10.07 1.06
CA ARG A 54 16.60 -9.39 0.40
C ARG A 54 16.19 -8.98 -1.01
N LEU A 55 16.59 -7.80 -1.43
CA LEU A 55 16.37 -7.31 -2.78
C LEU A 55 17.70 -6.83 -3.36
N GLY A 56 18.10 -7.40 -4.50
CA GLY A 56 19.42 -7.11 -5.09
C GLY A 56 20.59 -7.51 -4.20
N GLY A 57 20.39 -8.44 -3.26
CA GLY A 57 21.39 -8.85 -2.26
C GLY A 57 21.43 -7.98 -1.00
N HIS A 58 20.70 -6.86 -0.96
CA HIS A 58 20.59 -6.00 0.21
C HIS A 58 19.44 -6.41 1.11
N LEU A 59 19.60 -6.30 2.43
CA LEU A 59 18.55 -6.60 3.40
C LEU A 59 17.43 -5.56 3.26
N LEU A 60 16.26 -5.99 2.80
CA LEU A 60 15.07 -5.16 2.69
C LEU A 60 14.29 -5.15 4.00
N TYR A 61 14.01 -6.33 4.56
CA TYR A 61 13.21 -6.48 5.77
C TYR A 61 13.59 -7.75 6.54
N ARG A 62 13.53 -7.68 7.86
CA ARG A 62 13.76 -8.82 8.76
C ARG A 62 12.69 -8.84 9.83
N LEU A 63 12.00 -9.97 9.94
CA LEU A 63 11.00 -10.23 10.97
C LEU A 63 11.47 -11.37 11.86
N GLU A 64 11.66 -11.10 13.14
CA GLU A 64 11.95 -12.11 14.14
C GLU A 64 10.66 -12.78 14.64
N ALA A 65 10.74 -14.06 14.99
CA ALA A 65 9.62 -14.78 15.58
C ALA A 65 9.30 -14.20 16.97
N PRO A 66 8.06 -13.72 17.19
CA PRO A 66 7.63 -13.27 18.52
C PRO A 66 7.31 -14.44 19.47
N GLY A 67 7.39 -15.67 18.96
CA GLY A 67 6.89 -16.89 19.58
C GLY A 67 6.05 -17.71 18.60
N ALA A 68 5.71 -18.95 18.98
CA ALA A 68 4.83 -19.79 18.17
C ALA A 68 3.38 -19.30 18.29
N VAL A 69 2.75 -19.01 17.16
CA VAL A 69 1.38 -18.49 17.09
C VAL A 69 0.48 -19.62 16.56
N PRO A 70 -0.39 -20.21 17.39
CA PRO A 70 -1.16 -21.39 16.99
C PRO A 70 -2.29 -21.05 16.00
N VAL A 71 -2.90 -19.87 16.12
CA VAL A 71 -4.09 -19.45 15.35
C VAL A 71 -3.96 -17.98 14.94
N GLY A 72 -4.49 -17.64 13.77
CA GLY A 72 -4.51 -16.27 13.25
C GLY A 72 -3.24 -15.88 12.51
N PHE A 73 -3.38 -14.92 11.61
CA PHE A 73 -2.26 -14.29 10.91
C PHE A 73 -2.08 -12.87 11.43
N SER A 74 -0.82 -12.45 11.52
CA SER A 74 -0.44 -11.06 11.76
C SER A 74 -0.06 -10.41 10.43
N GLU A 75 -0.55 -9.20 10.18
CA GLU A 75 -0.22 -8.45 8.97
C GLU A 75 1.04 -7.59 9.18
N VAL A 76 1.91 -7.59 8.19
CA VAL A 76 3.03 -6.66 8.03
C VAL A 76 2.77 -5.81 6.81
N ARG A 77 2.96 -4.50 6.95
CA ARG A 77 2.89 -3.53 5.88
C ARG A 77 3.98 -2.49 6.05
N GLU A 78 4.92 -2.47 5.13
CA GLU A 78 6.09 -1.59 5.18
C GLU A 78 6.31 -0.88 3.84
N VAL A 79 6.77 0.38 3.92
CA VAL A 79 7.09 1.20 2.75
C VAL A 79 8.57 1.57 2.79
N PHE A 80 9.28 1.28 1.70
CA PHE A 80 10.71 1.52 1.58
C PHE A 80 10.97 2.64 0.57
N THR A 81 11.78 3.61 1.01
CA THR A 81 12.19 4.76 0.20
C THR A 81 13.70 4.83 -0.02
N ASP A 82 14.46 3.83 0.45
CA ASP A 82 15.92 3.84 0.36
C ASP A 82 16.37 3.73 -1.12
N PRO A 83 17.15 4.70 -1.63
CA PRO A 83 17.62 4.72 -3.01
C PRO A 83 18.32 3.45 -3.48
N ILE A 84 18.91 2.67 -2.57
CA ILE A 84 19.59 1.42 -2.91
C ILE A 84 18.64 0.41 -3.57
N PHE A 85 17.35 0.44 -3.19
CA PHE A 85 16.33 -0.43 -3.76
C PHE A 85 15.62 0.20 -4.98
N LEU A 86 15.72 1.52 -5.15
CA LEU A 86 14.94 2.31 -6.12
C LEU A 86 15.72 2.70 -7.39
N SER A 87 17.02 2.43 -7.43
CA SER A 87 17.93 2.87 -8.50
C SER A 87 18.26 1.78 -9.52
N SER A 88 17.71 0.57 -9.36
CA SER A 88 18.07 -0.59 -10.18
C SER A 88 16.86 -1.18 -10.89
N PHE A 89 16.93 -1.22 -12.22
CA PHE A 89 15.99 -1.97 -13.04
C PHE A 89 16.27 -3.46 -12.89
N LEU A 90 15.24 -4.25 -12.54
CA LEU A 90 15.27 -5.71 -12.40
C LEU A 90 16.29 -6.24 -11.36
N GLN A 91 15.82 -6.54 -10.16
CA GLN A 91 16.58 -7.06 -9.04
C GLN A 91 16.11 -8.47 -8.64
N LYS A 92 16.97 -9.25 -7.99
CA LYS A 92 16.58 -10.53 -7.40
C LYS A 92 15.94 -10.28 -6.04
N LEU A 93 14.67 -10.64 -5.87
CA LEU A 93 14.02 -10.76 -4.57
C LEU A 93 14.32 -12.15 -4.01
N GLU A 94 14.78 -12.21 -2.77
CA GLU A 94 14.99 -13.44 -2.03
C GLU A 94 14.23 -13.40 -0.70
N VAL A 95 13.52 -14.48 -0.39
CA VAL A 95 12.76 -14.65 0.86
C VAL A 95 13.23 -15.93 1.51
N CYS A 96 13.92 -15.80 2.65
CA CYS A 96 14.54 -16.92 3.34
C CYS A 96 14.01 -17.05 4.77
N VAL A 97 13.94 -18.28 5.27
CA VAL A 97 13.65 -18.58 6.67
C VAL A 97 14.90 -19.12 7.36
N GLU A 98 15.27 -18.51 8.49
CA GLU A 98 16.46 -18.84 9.27
C GLU A 98 16.05 -19.09 10.74
N PRO A 99 16.68 -19.98 11.52
CA PRO A 99 17.56 -21.08 11.09
C PRO A 99 16.77 -22.27 10.51
N ALA A 100 17.45 -23.35 10.14
CA ALA A 100 16.90 -24.50 9.39
C ALA A 100 15.68 -25.19 10.03
N ASP A 101 15.54 -25.07 11.34
CA ASP A 101 14.45 -25.63 12.13
C ASP A 101 13.23 -24.70 12.24
N ALA A 102 13.37 -23.41 11.90
CA ALA A 102 12.26 -22.45 11.96
C ALA A 102 11.14 -22.80 10.96
N ARG A 103 9.90 -22.48 11.30
CA ARG A 103 8.73 -22.74 10.44
C ARG A 103 7.77 -21.57 10.51
N ILE A 104 7.35 -21.08 9.36
CA ILE A 104 6.41 -19.96 9.24
C ILE A 104 5.43 -20.20 8.10
N GLN A 105 4.19 -19.78 8.28
CA GLN A 105 3.23 -19.70 7.20
C GLN A 105 3.09 -18.25 6.76
N VAL A 106 3.17 -18.01 5.46
CA VAL A 106 3.05 -16.68 4.84
C VAL A 106 1.87 -16.70 3.87
N ALA A 107 0.98 -15.72 3.98
CA ALA A 107 -0.17 -15.54 3.12
C ALA A 107 -0.21 -14.10 2.59
N ASN A 108 -0.99 -13.86 1.54
CA ASN A 108 -1.24 -12.54 0.97
C ASN A 108 0.03 -11.71 0.72
N PHE A 109 1.15 -12.38 0.41
CA PHE A 109 2.41 -11.72 0.14
C PHE A 109 2.30 -10.91 -1.14
N VAL A 110 2.74 -9.66 -1.07
CA VAL A 110 2.84 -8.71 -2.15
C VAL A 110 4.09 -7.87 -1.90
N LEU A 111 5.01 -7.88 -2.86
CA LEU A 111 5.97 -6.79 -3.05
C LEU A 111 5.57 -6.08 -4.34
N ARG A 112 5.36 -4.79 -4.25
CA ARG A 112 5.01 -3.95 -5.41
C ARG A 112 5.70 -2.60 -5.27
N ARG A 113 5.73 -1.85 -6.37
CA ARG A 113 5.80 -0.39 -6.24
C ARG A 113 4.64 0.03 -5.35
N ALA A 114 4.95 0.74 -4.28
CA ALA A 114 3.90 1.36 -3.48
C ALA A 114 2.97 2.08 -4.48
N PRO A 115 1.64 1.90 -4.38
CA PRO A 115 0.72 2.66 -5.22
C PRO A 115 1.22 4.09 -5.18
N GLU A 116 1.52 4.62 -6.37
CA GLU A 116 2.37 5.80 -6.51
C GLU A 116 1.92 6.77 -5.43
N LEU A 117 2.84 7.06 -4.52
CA LEU A 117 2.56 7.88 -3.36
C LEU A 117 2.11 9.30 -3.84
N ALA A 118 2.13 9.54 -5.16
CA ALA A 118 1.65 10.68 -5.93
C ALA A 118 0.12 10.87 -6.03
N THR A 119 -0.72 9.91 -5.62
CA THR A 119 -2.17 10.20 -5.49
C THR A 119 -2.69 9.76 -4.12
N PRO A 120 -3.05 10.70 -3.23
CA PRO A 120 -3.77 10.35 -2.00
C PRO A 120 -5.05 9.58 -2.35
N ASP A 121 -5.23 8.39 -1.79
CA ASP A 121 -6.48 7.66 -1.90
C ASP A 121 -7.57 8.45 -1.15
N LEU A 122 -8.44 9.08 -1.93
CA LEU A 122 -9.61 9.77 -1.41
C LEU A 122 -10.64 8.72 -0.97
N VAL A 123 -10.77 8.52 0.33
CA VAL A 123 -11.74 7.59 0.90
C VAL A 123 -13.02 8.33 1.23
N LEU A 124 -14.14 7.80 0.75
CA LEU A 124 -15.47 8.22 1.15
C LEU A 124 -15.84 7.56 2.48
N VAL A 125 -16.23 8.37 3.47
CA VAL A 125 -16.66 7.89 4.79
C VAL A 125 -18.07 8.43 5.04
N GLY A 126 -19.04 7.55 5.32
CA GLY A 126 -20.38 7.94 5.75
C GLY A 126 -21.52 7.49 4.82
N PRO A 127 -22.78 7.76 5.22
CA PRO A 127 -23.95 7.30 4.49
C PRO A 127 -24.07 8.00 3.13
N LEU A 128 -24.19 7.20 2.07
CA LEU A 128 -24.44 7.65 0.69
C LEU A 128 -25.89 8.10 0.44
N VAL A 129 -26.74 8.06 1.46
CA VAL A 129 -28.19 8.24 1.34
C VAL A 129 -28.68 9.14 2.47
N GLY A 130 -29.23 10.31 2.14
CA GLY A 130 -29.81 11.24 3.11
C GLY A 130 -29.44 12.70 2.86
N ALA A 131 -29.83 13.56 3.81
CA ALA A 131 -29.49 14.99 3.83
C ALA A 131 -28.13 15.27 4.51
N ASP A 132 -27.38 14.23 4.87
CA ASP A 132 -26.15 14.34 5.64
C ASP A 132 -24.95 14.74 4.76
N PRO A 133 -24.01 15.55 5.27
CA PRO A 133 -22.76 15.86 4.59
C PRO A 133 -21.94 14.60 4.33
N ILE A 134 -21.31 14.55 3.16
CA ILE A 134 -20.44 13.45 2.77
C ILE A 134 -19.04 13.72 3.34
N LYS A 135 -18.51 12.82 4.16
CA LYS A 135 -17.14 12.94 4.68
C LYS A 135 -16.16 12.27 3.73
N PHE A 136 -15.03 12.94 3.53
CA PHE A 136 -13.89 12.43 2.78
C PHE A 136 -12.65 12.45 3.66
N THR A 137 -11.84 11.40 3.56
CA THR A 137 -10.57 11.30 4.28
C THR A 137 -9.46 10.87 3.34
N TRP A 138 -8.25 11.38 3.55
CA TRP A 138 -7.06 10.94 2.81
C TRP A 138 -5.81 11.07 3.66
N MET A 139 -4.79 10.25 3.38
CA MET A 139 -3.47 10.42 3.97
C MET A 139 -2.75 11.60 3.31
N SER A 140 -2.30 12.57 4.09
CA SER A 140 -1.60 13.75 3.56
C SER A 140 -0.09 13.65 3.68
N ARG A 141 0.63 14.42 2.87
CA ARG A 141 2.07 14.63 2.95
C ARG A 141 2.37 16.02 3.49
N VAL A 142 3.43 16.14 4.28
CA VAL A 142 3.92 17.43 4.78
C VAL A 142 4.18 18.38 3.60
N ASN A 143 3.69 19.62 3.68
CA ASN A 143 3.89 20.68 2.69
C ASN A 143 3.31 20.42 1.28
N GLN A 144 2.39 19.45 1.15
CA GLN A 144 1.62 19.25 -0.08
C GLN A 144 0.23 19.89 0.07
N THR A 145 -0.27 20.58 -0.95
CA THR A 145 -1.60 21.19 -0.92
C THR A 145 -2.61 20.32 -1.66
N TYR A 146 -3.75 20.08 -1.00
CA TYR A 146 -4.84 19.23 -1.46
C TYR A 146 -6.13 20.03 -1.64
N GLN A 147 -6.86 19.82 -2.73
CA GLN A 147 -8.15 20.46 -2.99
C GLN A 147 -9.19 19.41 -3.40
N LEU A 148 -10.21 19.20 -2.55
CA LEU A 148 -11.38 18.41 -2.94
C LEU A 148 -12.16 19.19 -3.99
N GLN A 149 -12.47 18.52 -5.10
CA GLN A 149 -13.26 19.07 -6.20
C GLN A 149 -14.45 18.16 -6.51
N LYS A 150 -15.52 18.76 -7.04
CA LYS A 150 -16.70 18.06 -7.51
C LYS A 150 -17.05 18.43 -8.95
N ARG A 151 -17.83 17.58 -9.59
CA ARG A 151 -18.43 17.84 -10.91
C ARG A 151 -19.71 17.01 -11.08
N SER A 152 -20.65 17.50 -11.89
CA SER A 152 -21.94 16.83 -12.16
C SER A 152 -21.90 15.82 -13.32
N SER A 153 -20.83 15.78 -14.09
CA SER A 153 -20.62 14.84 -15.21
C SER A 153 -19.19 14.30 -15.20
N LEU A 154 -18.97 13.09 -15.73
CA LEU A 154 -17.63 12.53 -15.95
C LEU A 154 -16.97 13.03 -17.25
N THR A 155 -17.75 13.49 -18.21
CA THR A 155 -17.26 13.86 -19.55
C THR A 155 -17.31 15.36 -19.80
N GLU A 156 -18.15 16.10 -19.07
CA GLU A 156 -18.45 17.51 -19.35
C GLU A 156 -18.35 18.38 -18.08
N GLY A 157 -18.14 19.69 -18.27
CA GLY A 157 -18.08 20.68 -17.19
C GLY A 157 -16.70 20.84 -16.54
N ILE A 158 -16.59 21.86 -15.69
CA ILE A 158 -15.38 22.23 -14.96
C ILE A 158 -15.44 21.62 -13.55
N TRP A 159 -14.30 21.18 -13.02
CA TRP A 159 -14.19 20.74 -11.64
C TRP A 159 -14.23 21.94 -10.69
N GLU A 160 -15.19 21.95 -9.77
CA GLU A 160 -15.42 23.03 -8.82
C GLU A 160 -14.84 22.67 -7.44
N PRO A 161 -14.20 23.61 -6.73
CA PRO A 161 -13.73 23.36 -5.37
C PRO A 161 -14.92 23.16 -4.42
N VAL A 162 -14.81 22.16 -3.53
CA VAL A 162 -15.82 21.86 -2.50
C VAL A 162 -15.59 22.71 -1.23
N GLY A 163 -14.38 23.25 -1.06
CA GLY A 163 -13.97 24.08 0.08
C GLY A 163 -12.57 24.67 -0.14
N SER A 164 -11.93 25.15 0.92
CA SER A 164 -10.56 25.66 0.85
C SER A 164 -9.52 24.54 0.67
N PRO A 165 -8.36 24.83 0.07
CA PRO A 165 -7.25 23.88 0.04
C PRO A 165 -6.74 23.53 1.44
N VAL A 166 -6.30 22.28 1.62
CA VAL A 166 -5.73 21.76 2.87
C VAL A 166 -4.24 21.54 2.66
N VAL A 167 -3.41 22.12 3.53
CA VAL A 167 -1.97 21.83 3.57
C VAL A 167 -1.74 20.58 4.39
N GLY A 168 -1.12 19.57 3.80
CA GLY A 168 -0.84 18.32 4.47
C GLY A 168 0.25 18.45 5.52
N ASN A 169 0.09 17.65 6.57
CA ASN A 169 0.95 17.60 7.75
C ASN A 169 1.57 16.21 7.97
N GLY A 170 1.35 15.26 7.05
CA GLY A 170 1.82 13.88 7.21
C GLY A 170 0.80 12.95 7.90
N GLU A 171 -0.37 13.46 8.30
CA GLU A 171 -1.44 12.70 8.95
C GLU A 171 -2.67 12.55 8.04
N VAL A 172 -3.67 11.80 8.53
CA VAL A 172 -4.98 11.71 7.88
C VAL A 172 -5.68 13.06 7.96
N GLN A 173 -6.08 13.57 6.80
CA GLN A 173 -6.88 14.78 6.65
C GLN A 173 -8.33 14.41 6.39
N GLU A 174 -9.25 15.29 6.79
CA GLU A 174 -10.67 15.13 6.54
C GLU A 174 -11.32 16.40 6.01
N THR A 175 -12.34 16.23 5.18
CA THR A 175 -13.20 17.32 4.75
C THR A 175 -14.62 16.83 4.49
N PHE A 176 -15.55 17.77 4.33
CA PHE A 176 -16.95 17.47 4.12
C PHE A 176 -17.44 18.13 2.83
N ALA A 177 -18.16 17.37 2.02
CA ALA A 177 -18.95 17.92 0.94
C ALA A 177 -20.42 18.10 1.39
N PRO A 178 -21.09 19.17 0.97
CA PRO A 178 -22.53 19.30 1.16
C PRO A 178 -23.27 18.11 0.54
N ALA A 179 -24.38 17.71 1.15
CA ALA A 179 -25.26 16.71 0.59
C ALA A 179 -25.72 17.11 -0.82
N PRO A 180 -25.81 16.16 -1.78
CA PRO A 180 -26.39 16.43 -3.09
C PRO A 180 -27.83 16.91 -2.94
N PRO A 181 -28.29 17.92 -3.72
CA PRO A 181 -29.70 18.27 -3.78
C PRO A 181 -30.54 17.06 -4.22
N VAL A 182 -31.70 16.86 -3.59
CA VAL A 182 -32.64 15.79 -3.92
C VAL A 182 -33.00 15.87 -5.42
N GLY A 183 -32.73 14.81 -6.17
CA GLY A 183 -32.96 14.76 -7.63
C GLY A 183 -31.71 15.00 -8.50
N SER A 184 -30.54 15.29 -7.91
CA SER A 184 -29.27 15.37 -8.65
C SER A 184 -28.81 13.97 -9.05
N LEU A 185 -28.78 13.68 -10.36
CA LEU A 185 -28.64 12.31 -10.84
C LEU A 185 -27.24 11.70 -10.69
N ASN A 186 -26.16 12.48 -10.62
CA ASN A 186 -24.81 11.99 -10.28
C ASN A 186 -23.90 13.15 -9.85
N LEU A 187 -23.10 12.97 -8.79
CA LEU A 187 -21.99 13.86 -8.43
C LEU A 187 -20.70 13.05 -8.36
N TYR A 188 -19.64 13.58 -8.96
CA TYR A 188 -18.32 12.98 -9.00
C TYR A 188 -17.36 13.84 -8.19
N TYR A 189 -16.46 13.18 -7.47
CA TYR A 189 -15.48 13.84 -6.60
C TYR A 189 -14.07 13.41 -7.00
N ARG A 190 -13.11 14.32 -6.86
CA ARG A 190 -11.68 14.02 -6.98
C ARG A 190 -10.89 14.87 -5.99
N LEU A 191 -9.71 14.37 -5.63
CA LEU A 191 -8.73 15.13 -4.86
C LEU A 191 -7.64 15.64 -5.80
N LEU A 192 -7.56 16.95 -5.98
CA LEU A 192 -6.47 17.58 -6.72
C LEU A 192 -5.28 17.78 -5.79
N VAL A 193 -4.10 17.37 -6.24
CA VAL A 193 -2.83 17.62 -5.54
C VAL A 193 -2.08 18.70 -6.32
N SER A 194 -1.83 19.84 -5.69
CA SER A 194 -1.01 20.90 -6.29
C SER A 194 0.46 20.66 -5.96
N PRO A 195 1.40 20.89 -6.91
CA PRO A 195 2.83 20.81 -6.62
C PRO A 195 3.19 21.72 -5.44
N SER A 196 4.10 21.26 -4.57
CA SER A 196 4.66 22.09 -3.49
C SER A 196 5.37 23.30 -4.11
N LEU A 197 5.09 24.50 -3.59
CA LEU A 197 5.88 25.71 -3.86
C LEU A 197 7.29 25.58 -3.28
#